data_AF-A0A3M1NWW6-F1
#
_entry.id   AF-A0A3M1NWW6-F1
#
_cell.length_a   1.000
_cell.length_b   1.000
_cell.length_c   1.000
_cell.angle_alpha   90.00
_cell.angle_beta   90.00
_cell.angle_gamma   90.00
#
_symmetry.space_group_name_H-M   'P 1'
#
loop_
_entity.id
_entity.type
_entity.pdbx_description
1 polymer ?
#
loop_
_entity_poly.entity_id
_entity_poly.type
_entity_poly.pdbx_seq_one_letter_code
_entity_poly.pdbx_strand_id
1 'polypeptide(L)'
;MRRLAYLFLIGLLSMFLMMSCQKDSDPLVSEGADDMEIQELASSDEDDYLFDLAIDDGSEDAIINGNTGNGFGKIETPLDSVVRFGRHINRRGIRRVVIERIAPDTVRVALSRELRGRFVIVENVLNDSSQTDTFVVHRKPLTHVVRRVALYVRRDRGNDFPTMGRRWKLYSLSMGQGNSVPYHTIQISEVQVFTSEGDTLTFSNPLHSMFNVDNIPTFAPGEEVTVRVRLKNMTTNPVDPQGNGATETVILHYAVNRHHHARKFFEFVEIDPVTDEHIYQGTWTVNQQPFRIYHAVIDAIDNGTIYDSDTDMFPYNSTTWSVPYRVAPHD
;
A
#
# COMPACT_ATOMS: atom_id res chain seq x y z
N MET A 1 38.95 -68.79 3.57
CA MET A 1 38.03 -67.73 3.09
C MET A 1 36.95 -67.33 4.11
N ARG A 2 36.26 -68.26 4.80
CA ARG A 2 35.23 -67.89 5.81
C ARG A 2 35.72 -67.02 6.98
N ARG A 3 36.94 -67.20 7.49
CA ARG A 3 37.48 -66.39 8.60
C ARG A 3 37.82 -64.94 8.21
N LEU A 4 38.12 -64.68 6.93
CA LEU A 4 38.40 -63.32 6.43
C LEU A 4 37.11 -62.50 6.30
N ALA A 5 36.00 -63.16 5.93
CA ALA A 5 34.69 -62.53 5.82
C ALA A 5 34.14 -62.05 7.17
N TYR A 6 34.38 -62.79 8.26
CA TYR A 6 33.95 -62.38 9.60
C TYR A 6 34.72 -61.15 10.13
N LEU A 7 36.02 -61.04 9.84
CA LEU A 7 36.82 -59.86 10.20
C LEU A 7 36.37 -58.63 9.41
N PHE A 8 36.01 -58.80 8.14
CA PHE A 8 35.44 -57.71 7.33
C PHE A 8 34.07 -57.25 7.83
N LEU A 9 33.21 -58.20 8.26
CA LEU A 9 31.88 -57.88 8.77
C LEU A 9 31.92 -57.15 10.12
N ILE A 10 32.84 -57.55 11.01
CA ILE A 10 33.06 -56.89 12.31
C ILE A 10 33.67 -55.50 12.10
N GLY A 11 34.59 -55.36 11.14
CA GLY A 11 35.12 -54.05 10.73
C GLY A 11 34.05 -53.11 10.23
N LEU A 12 33.15 -53.57 9.34
CA LEU A 12 32.04 -52.79 8.81
C LEU A 12 31.01 -52.40 9.89
N LEU A 13 30.72 -53.31 10.84
CA LEU A 13 29.81 -53.02 11.95
C LEU A 13 30.41 -52.02 12.95
N SER A 14 31.73 -52.06 13.19
CA SER A 14 32.42 -51.08 14.03
C SER A 14 32.46 -49.67 13.39
N MET A 15 32.51 -49.61 12.06
CA MET A 15 32.48 -48.36 11.30
C MET A 15 31.07 -47.72 11.29
N PHE A 16 30.01 -48.53 11.32
CA PHE A 16 28.63 -48.05 11.49
C PHE A 16 28.33 -47.54 12.90
N LEU A 17 28.95 -48.11 13.95
CA LEU A 17 28.75 -47.68 15.33
C LEU A 17 29.48 -46.37 15.68
N MET A 18 30.53 -46.02 14.93
CA MET A 18 31.25 -44.74 15.06
C MET A 18 30.59 -43.58 14.29
N MET A 19 29.59 -43.85 13.44
CA MET A 19 28.75 -42.83 12.78
C MET A 19 27.51 -42.44 13.58
N SER A 20 27.34 -42.96 14.80
CA SER A 20 26.39 -42.40 15.77
C SER A 20 26.97 -41.11 16.34
N CYS A 21 26.79 -40.01 15.59
CA CYS A 21 27.08 -38.66 16.07
C CYS A 21 26.42 -38.42 17.43
N GLN A 22 27.25 -37.95 18.36
CA GLN A 22 26.85 -37.38 19.64
C GLN A 22 25.69 -36.41 19.47
N LYS A 23 24.68 -36.60 20.30
CA LYS A 23 23.62 -35.64 20.57
C LYS A 23 24.10 -34.77 21.74
N ASP A 24 24.80 -33.69 21.40
CA ASP A 24 25.11 -32.50 22.20
C ASP A 24 25.56 -31.46 21.14
N SER A 25 25.15 -30.21 21.08
CA SER A 25 24.47 -29.29 21.98
C SER A 25 24.12 -28.04 21.13
N ASP A 26 22.96 -27.43 21.39
CA ASP A 26 22.36 -26.28 20.70
C ASP A 26 21.90 -26.45 19.24
N PRO A 27 20.62 -26.14 18.92
CA PRO A 27 20.23 -25.98 17.54
C PRO A 27 20.85 -24.65 17.07
N LEU A 28 22.03 -24.73 16.45
CA LEU A 28 22.46 -23.77 15.44
C LEU A 28 21.43 -23.82 14.30
N VAL A 29 20.29 -23.18 14.53
CA VAL A 29 19.37 -22.82 13.47
C VAL A 29 20.17 -21.88 12.59
N SER A 30 20.56 -22.35 11.41
CA SER A 30 21.26 -21.51 10.44
C SER A 30 20.43 -20.26 10.15
N GLU A 31 21.06 -19.09 10.09
CA GLU A 31 20.42 -17.82 9.74
C GLU A 31 19.56 -17.95 8.47
N GLY A 32 19.97 -18.78 7.51
CA GLY A 32 19.21 -19.05 6.29
C GLY A 32 17.84 -19.70 6.52
N ALA A 33 17.65 -20.50 7.57
CA ALA A 33 16.34 -21.09 7.90
C ALA A 33 15.39 -20.06 8.54
N ASP A 34 15.93 -19.15 9.36
CA ASP A 34 15.18 -18.01 9.88
C ASP A 34 14.78 -17.05 8.75
N ASP A 35 15.71 -16.71 7.86
CA ASP A 35 15.45 -15.77 6.76
C ASP A 35 14.40 -16.32 5.78
N MET A 36 14.43 -17.61 5.46
CA MET A 36 13.37 -18.25 4.65
C MET A 36 12.00 -18.17 5.33
N GLU A 37 11.94 -18.43 6.64
CA GLU A 37 10.69 -18.37 7.41
C GLU A 37 10.14 -16.93 7.46
N ILE A 38 11.00 -15.94 7.71
CA ILE A 38 10.66 -14.51 7.69
C ILE A 38 10.22 -14.09 6.28
N GLN A 39 10.90 -14.58 5.24
CA GLN A 39 10.55 -14.27 3.86
C GLN A 39 9.20 -14.87 3.47
N GLU A 40 8.88 -16.09 3.90
CA GLU A 40 7.56 -16.70 3.74
C GLU A 40 6.48 -15.88 4.46
N LEU A 41 6.73 -15.52 5.73
CA LEU A 41 5.83 -14.67 6.53
C LEU A 41 5.57 -13.32 5.85
N ALA A 42 6.61 -12.64 5.40
CA ALA A 42 6.50 -11.31 4.82
C ALA A 42 5.98 -11.33 3.37
N SER A 43 6.05 -12.49 2.71
CA SER A 43 5.52 -12.70 1.36
C SER A 43 4.14 -13.36 1.35
N SER A 44 3.66 -13.84 2.49
CA SER A 44 2.32 -14.45 2.63
C SER A 44 1.23 -13.44 2.29
N ASP A 45 0.29 -13.86 1.44
CA ASP A 45 -0.91 -13.08 1.11
C ASP A 45 -2.01 -13.21 2.18
N GLU A 46 -1.88 -14.15 3.13
CA GLU A 46 -2.95 -14.44 4.11
C GLU A 46 -3.25 -13.27 5.05
N ASP A 47 -2.30 -12.36 5.22
CA ASP A 47 -2.42 -11.30 6.21
C ASP A 47 -2.64 -9.89 5.62
N ASP A 48 -2.78 -9.76 4.29
CA ASP A 48 -3.10 -8.51 3.56
C ASP A 48 -2.33 -7.26 4.08
N TYR A 49 -1.06 -7.46 4.42
CA TYR A 49 -0.18 -6.42 4.96
C TYR A 49 0.43 -5.52 3.88
N LEU A 50 -0.05 -5.59 2.64
CA LEU A 50 0.33 -4.63 1.61
C LEU A 50 -0.96 -4.06 1.05
N PHE A 51 -1.09 -2.74 1.08
CA PHE A 51 -2.23 -1.99 0.55
C PHE A 51 -2.26 -2.00 -1.00
N ASP A 52 -1.55 -2.93 -1.65
CA ASP A 52 -1.29 -2.90 -3.08
C ASP A 52 -2.53 -3.27 -3.91
N LEU A 53 -3.54 -3.90 -3.28
CA LEU A 53 -4.87 -4.07 -3.85
C LEU A 53 -5.64 -2.74 -3.95
N ALA A 54 -5.37 -1.77 -3.06
CA ALA A 54 -6.03 -0.46 -3.09
C ALA A 54 -5.63 0.39 -4.32
N ILE A 55 -4.47 0.09 -4.91
CA ILE A 55 -3.95 0.81 -6.08
C ILE A 55 -4.59 0.30 -7.38
N ASP A 56 -5.30 -0.83 -7.34
CA ASP A 56 -5.94 -1.40 -8.50
C ASP A 56 -7.42 -1.08 -8.49
N ASP A 57 -7.84 -0.22 -9.42
CA ASP A 57 -9.21 0.27 -9.46
C ASP A 57 -10.16 -0.70 -10.17
N GLY A 58 -9.64 -1.82 -10.69
CA GLY A 58 -10.41 -2.88 -11.32
C GLY A 58 -10.60 -2.67 -12.82
N SER A 59 -11.70 -3.23 -13.35
CA SER A 59 -12.07 -3.11 -14.76
C SER A 59 -12.52 -1.69 -15.11
N GLU A 60 -12.64 -1.38 -16.40
CA GLU A 60 -13.07 -0.05 -16.89
C GLU A 60 -14.45 0.39 -16.34
N ASP A 61 -15.29 -0.58 -15.94
CA ASP A 61 -16.59 -0.35 -15.31
C ASP A 61 -16.51 0.03 -13.81
N ALA A 62 -15.39 -0.26 -13.14
CA ALA A 62 -15.17 -0.02 -11.71
C ALA A 62 -14.36 1.28 -11.43
N ILE A 63 -14.04 2.02 -12.49
CA ILE A 63 -13.26 3.25 -12.47
C ILE A 63 -14.01 4.41 -11.79
N ILE A 64 -13.28 5.31 -11.13
CA ILE A 64 -13.81 6.42 -10.32
C ILE A 64 -14.52 7.43 -11.21
N ASN A 65 -15.71 7.90 -10.82
CA ASN A 65 -16.37 9.03 -11.52
C ASN A 65 -15.58 10.32 -11.30
N GLY A 66 -15.25 11.03 -12.37
CA GLY A 66 -14.60 12.34 -12.34
C GLY A 66 -15.49 13.40 -11.71
N ASN A 67 -14.88 14.37 -11.04
CA ASN A 67 -15.57 15.53 -10.50
C ASN A 67 -15.75 16.56 -11.61
N THR A 68 -16.88 16.52 -12.34
CA THR A 68 -17.18 17.49 -13.39
C THR A 68 -17.74 18.77 -12.76
N GLY A 69 -16.87 19.72 -12.46
CA GLY A 69 -17.24 21.10 -12.15
C GLY A 69 -17.53 21.87 -13.44
N ASN A 70 -18.73 22.44 -13.57
CA ASN A 70 -19.09 23.33 -14.67
C ASN A 70 -18.20 24.59 -14.68
N GLY A 71 -17.48 24.86 -15.79
CA GLY A 71 -16.75 26.11 -15.97
C GLY A 71 -16.22 26.30 -17.40
N PHE A 72 -16.82 27.23 -18.15
CA PHE A 72 -16.44 27.59 -19.52
C PHE A 72 -15.14 28.41 -19.58
N GLY A 73 -14.23 28.09 -20.53
CA GLY A 73 -13.26 29.04 -21.08
C GLY A 73 -11.88 28.47 -21.46
N LYS A 74 -11.70 28.09 -22.74
CA LYS A 74 -10.49 27.54 -23.39
C LYS A 74 -9.19 28.34 -23.22
N ILE A 75 -8.06 27.62 -23.06
CA ILE A 75 -6.96 27.50 -24.06
C ILE A 75 -6.42 26.05 -24.08
N GLU A 76 -6.36 25.45 -25.29
CA GLU A 76 -5.68 24.22 -25.78
C GLU A 76 -5.50 22.98 -24.89
N THR A 77 -6.37 21.97 -24.99
CA THR A 77 -7.56 21.81 -24.15
C THR A 77 -7.30 20.63 -23.22
N PRO A 78 -7.28 20.83 -21.89
CA PRO A 78 -7.51 19.76 -20.93
C PRO A 78 -8.73 18.93 -21.33
N LEU A 79 -8.82 17.69 -20.86
CA LEU A 79 -10.02 16.87 -20.95
C LEU A 79 -11.12 17.53 -20.11
N ASP A 80 -11.85 18.45 -20.71
CA ASP A 80 -12.84 19.31 -20.04
C ASP A 80 -14.06 18.51 -19.53
N SER A 81 -14.20 17.25 -19.94
CA SER A 81 -15.34 16.37 -19.67
C SER A 81 -14.92 14.97 -19.22
N VAL A 82 -13.89 14.86 -18.38
CA VAL A 82 -13.53 13.59 -17.72
C VAL A 82 -14.71 13.09 -16.89
N VAL A 83 -15.31 11.98 -17.33
CA VAL A 83 -16.41 11.31 -16.63
C VAL A 83 -15.89 10.25 -15.68
N ARG A 84 -14.79 9.56 -16.03
CA ARG A 84 -14.17 8.56 -15.15
C ARG A 84 -12.65 8.50 -15.29
N PHE A 85 -11.94 8.14 -14.22
CA PHE A 85 -10.51 7.83 -14.28
C PHE A 85 -10.06 6.83 -13.20
N GLY A 86 -8.98 6.09 -13.44
CA GLY A 86 -8.49 5.09 -12.49
C GLY A 86 -7.40 4.20 -13.05
N ARG A 87 -6.86 3.32 -12.20
CA ARG A 87 -5.76 2.40 -12.49
C ARG A 87 -6.27 1.00 -12.78
N HIS A 88 -5.77 0.40 -13.86
CA HIS A 88 -5.95 -1.02 -14.11
C HIS A 88 -4.58 -1.70 -14.04
N ILE A 89 -4.34 -2.48 -12.97
CA ILE A 89 -3.07 -3.19 -12.75
C ILE A 89 -3.13 -4.56 -13.40
N ASN A 90 -2.34 -4.76 -14.45
CA ASN A 90 -2.30 -6.04 -15.17
C ASN A 90 -1.08 -6.90 -14.82
N ARG A 91 -0.09 -6.33 -14.12
CA ARG A 91 1.11 -7.05 -13.69
C ARG A 91 1.56 -6.59 -12.33
N ARG A 92 1.61 -7.53 -11.39
CA ARG A 92 2.20 -7.35 -10.06
C ARG A 92 3.59 -7.97 -10.06
N GLY A 93 4.61 -7.17 -9.77
CA GLY A 93 5.97 -7.64 -9.60
C GLY A 93 6.11 -8.57 -8.40
N ILE A 94 7.21 -9.33 -8.39
CA ILE A 94 7.58 -10.14 -7.22
C ILE A 94 7.85 -9.19 -6.04
N ARG A 95 7.34 -9.54 -4.86
CA ARG A 95 7.67 -8.80 -3.63
C ARG A 95 9.18 -8.91 -3.38
N ARG A 96 9.85 -7.76 -3.31
CA ARG A 96 11.23 -7.68 -2.86
C ARG A 96 11.21 -7.54 -1.34
N VAL A 97 11.89 -8.45 -0.69
CA VAL A 97 12.02 -8.53 0.77
C VAL A 97 13.48 -8.26 1.10
N VAL A 98 13.74 -7.26 1.93
CA VAL A 98 15.06 -7.00 2.50
C VAL A 98 14.97 -7.21 3.99
N ILE A 99 15.72 -8.18 4.51
CA ILE A 99 15.74 -8.54 5.93
C ILE A 99 16.99 -7.91 6.55
N GLU A 100 16.80 -7.12 7.60
CA GLU A 100 17.83 -6.48 8.40
C GLU A 100 17.69 -6.97 9.85
N ARG A 101 18.71 -7.67 10.36
CA ARG A 101 18.71 -8.11 11.77
C ARG A 101 19.13 -6.93 12.64
N ILE A 102 18.23 -6.48 13.51
CA ILE A 102 18.48 -5.34 14.40
C ILE A 102 18.71 -5.76 15.87
N ALA A 103 18.30 -6.99 16.23
CA ALA A 103 18.62 -7.65 17.49
C ALA A 103 18.61 -9.19 17.31
N PRO A 104 19.09 -9.99 18.29
CA PRO A 104 19.10 -11.46 18.19
C PRO A 104 17.70 -12.08 17.99
N ASP A 105 16.68 -11.42 18.52
CA ASP A 105 15.27 -11.84 18.51
C ASP A 105 14.38 -10.91 17.69
N THR A 106 14.94 -9.91 17.02
CA THR A 106 14.18 -8.88 16.32
C THR A 106 14.78 -8.59 14.94
N VAL A 107 13.94 -8.65 13.91
CA VAL A 107 14.31 -8.34 12.52
C VAL A 107 13.42 -7.24 11.97
N ARG A 108 14.03 -6.33 11.22
CA ARG A 108 13.35 -5.34 10.40
C ARG A 108 13.28 -5.86 8.96
N VAL A 109 12.09 -5.79 8.38
CA VAL A 109 11.82 -6.25 7.03
C VAL A 109 11.31 -5.07 6.21
N ALA A 110 12.04 -4.69 5.17
CA ALA A 110 11.56 -3.74 4.18
C ALA A 110 10.95 -4.49 2.99
N LEU A 111 9.68 -4.21 2.72
CA LEU A 111 8.91 -4.80 1.63
C LEU A 111 8.72 -3.78 0.53
N SER A 112 8.89 -4.20 -0.71
CA SER A 112 8.48 -3.41 -1.87
C SER A 112 7.92 -4.28 -2.98
N ARG A 113 6.96 -3.73 -3.73
CA ARG A 113 6.38 -4.36 -4.90
C ARG A 113 6.15 -3.31 -5.98
N GLU A 114 6.53 -3.65 -7.19
CA GLU A 114 6.25 -2.85 -8.37
C GLU A 114 4.94 -3.30 -9.00
N LEU A 115 4.06 -2.36 -9.32
CA LEU A 115 2.78 -2.56 -9.99
C LEU A 115 2.89 -1.91 -11.37
N ARG A 116 2.53 -2.65 -12.42
CA ARG A 116 2.48 -2.13 -13.79
C ARG A 116 1.08 -2.31 -14.37
N GLY A 117 0.69 -1.39 -15.23
CA GLY A 117 -0.65 -1.38 -15.78
C GLY A 117 -0.91 -0.21 -16.70
N ARG A 118 -2.16 0.25 -16.70
CA ARG A 118 -2.58 1.47 -17.40
C ARG A 118 -3.41 2.36 -16.49
N PHE A 119 -3.18 3.66 -16.58
CA PHE A 119 -4.11 4.65 -16.06
C PHE A 119 -5.10 4.96 -17.16
N VAL A 120 -6.39 4.78 -16.89
CA VAL A 120 -7.47 4.88 -17.86
C VAL A 120 -8.28 6.12 -17.54
N ILE A 121 -8.61 6.89 -18.57
CA ILE A 121 -9.44 8.10 -18.48
C ILE A 121 -10.57 7.95 -19.49
N VAL A 122 -11.80 8.22 -19.07
CA VAL A 122 -13.00 8.20 -19.90
C VAL A 122 -13.52 9.63 -19.98
N GLU A 123 -13.51 10.17 -21.19
CA GLU A 123 -13.97 11.52 -21.53
C GLU A 123 -15.31 11.44 -22.26
N ASN A 124 -16.24 12.36 -21.99
CA ASN A 124 -17.45 12.52 -22.82
C ASN A 124 -17.29 13.69 -23.78
N VAL A 125 -17.08 13.39 -25.06
CA VAL A 125 -16.97 14.41 -26.10
C VAL A 125 -18.38 14.73 -26.61
N LEU A 126 -18.89 15.89 -26.23
CA LEU A 126 -20.14 16.43 -26.77
C LEU A 126 -19.90 16.93 -28.19
N ASN A 127 -20.48 16.25 -29.17
CA ASN A 127 -20.46 16.71 -30.55
C ASN A 127 -21.58 17.74 -30.77
N ASP A 128 -21.21 19.00 -30.95
CA ASP A 128 -22.06 20.20 -31.06
C ASP A 128 -23.12 20.17 -32.19
N SER A 129 -23.21 19.07 -32.95
CA SER A 129 -24.13 18.90 -34.09
C SER A 129 -24.92 17.58 -34.10
N SER A 130 -24.69 16.67 -33.15
CA SER A 130 -25.45 15.45 -32.98
C SER A 130 -25.61 15.17 -31.49
N GLN A 131 -26.84 15.05 -30.99
CA GLN A 131 -27.18 14.74 -29.59
C GLN A 131 -26.74 13.32 -29.14
N THR A 132 -25.57 12.85 -29.55
CA THR A 132 -25.02 11.54 -29.19
C THR A 132 -23.77 11.76 -28.36
N ASP A 133 -23.87 11.44 -27.07
CA ASP A 133 -22.73 11.35 -26.17
C ASP A 133 -21.72 10.37 -26.75
N THR A 134 -20.51 10.85 -27.04
CA THR A 134 -19.41 10.01 -27.54
C THR A 134 -18.37 9.88 -26.44
N PHE A 135 -18.18 8.66 -25.93
CA PHE A 135 -17.15 8.40 -24.93
C PHE A 135 -15.82 8.03 -25.58
N VAL A 136 -14.75 8.74 -25.21
CA VAL A 136 -13.38 8.46 -25.63
C VAL A 136 -12.59 7.92 -24.44
N VAL A 137 -11.81 6.86 -24.66
CA VAL A 137 -11.01 6.23 -23.61
C VAL A 137 -9.52 6.45 -23.88
N HIS A 138 -8.89 7.27 -23.04
CA HIS A 138 -7.45 7.52 -23.05
C HIS A 138 -6.75 6.56 -22.09
N ARG A 139 -5.52 6.16 -22.44
CA ARG A 139 -4.75 5.20 -21.64
C ARG A 139 -3.29 5.63 -21.54
N LYS A 140 -2.82 5.84 -20.32
CA LYS A 140 -1.42 6.15 -20.02
C LYS A 140 -0.73 4.93 -19.43
N PRO A 141 0.51 4.58 -19.84
CA PRO A 141 1.25 3.53 -19.13
C PRO A 141 1.48 3.95 -17.69
N LEU A 142 1.27 3.03 -16.74
CA LEU A 142 1.60 3.29 -15.33
C LEU A 142 2.63 2.29 -14.82
N THR A 143 3.49 2.78 -13.93
CA THR A 143 4.27 1.98 -12.98
C THR A 143 4.19 2.64 -11.62
N HIS A 144 3.86 1.87 -10.59
CA HIS A 144 3.72 2.34 -9.21
C HIS A 144 4.47 1.40 -8.27
N VAL A 145 5.33 1.92 -7.41
CA VAL A 145 6.09 1.11 -6.45
C VAL A 145 5.55 1.36 -5.06
N VAL A 146 4.96 0.32 -4.46
CA VAL A 146 4.50 0.31 -3.08
C VAL A 146 5.59 -0.24 -2.15
N ARG A 147 5.66 0.31 -0.95
CA ARG A 147 6.67 0.02 0.07
C ARG A 147 6.04 -0.01 1.46
N ARG A 148 6.61 -0.83 2.35
CA ARG A 148 6.27 -0.90 3.77
C ARG A 148 7.48 -1.42 4.56
N VAL A 149 7.55 -1.09 5.84
CA VAL A 149 8.49 -1.66 6.81
C VAL A 149 7.71 -2.44 7.86
N ALA A 150 8.23 -3.59 8.29
CA ALA A 150 7.67 -4.41 9.35
C ALA A 150 8.78 -4.83 10.32
N LEU A 151 8.44 -4.99 11.60
CA LEU A 151 9.30 -5.65 12.58
C LEU A 151 8.70 -7.00 12.93
N TYR A 152 9.55 -8.04 12.89
CA TYR A 152 9.21 -9.36 13.39
C TYR A 152 10.04 -9.65 14.62
N VAL A 153 9.40 -10.28 15.62
CA VAL A 153 10.05 -10.73 16.85
C VAL A 153 9.95 -12.25 16.95
N ARG A 154 10.99 -12.86 17.51
CA ARG A 154 11.00 -14.29 17.80
C ARG A 154 10.03 -14.58 18.95
N ARG A 155 9.24 -15.64 18.83
CA ARG A 155 8.34 -16.12 19.88
C ARG A 155 9.17 -16.80 20.97
N ASP A 156 8.89 -16.48 22.23
CA ASP A 156 9.44 -17.20 23.36
C ASP A 156 8.86 -18.62 23.40
N ARG A 157 9.74 -19.61 23.45
CA ARG A 157 9.38 -21.04 23.51
C ARG A 157 8.64 -21.44 24.81
N GLY A 158 8.44 -20.50 25.73
CA GLY A 158 8.08 -20.77 27.12
C GLY A 158 6.59 -20.88 27.45
N ASN A 159 5.67 -20.23 26.71
CA ASN A 159 4.25 -20.18 27.13
C ASN A 159 3.20 -20.11 26.00
N ASP A 160 3.58 -19.96 24.73
CA ASP A 160 2.61 -19.84 23.63
C ASP A 160 2.56 -21.12 22.78
N PHE A 161 1.56 -21.97 23.08
CA PHE A 161 1.03 -23.10 22.30
C PHE A 161 1.98 -24.26 21.89
N PRO A 162 1.68 -25.53 22.25
CA PRO A 162 2.57 -26.68 22.03
C PRO A 162 2.47 -27.34 20.64
N THR A 163 2.02 -26.65 19.58
CA THR A 163 1.82 -27.30 18.27
C THR A 163 2.26 -26.42 17.11
N MET A 164 3.30 -26.87 16.39
CA MET A 164 3.67 -26.51 15.02
C MET A 164 3.14 -25.16 14.51
N GLY A 165 3.91 -24.07 14.64
CA GLY A 165 3.49 -22.83 13.99
C GLY A 165 4.45 -21.68 14.26
N ARG A 166 5.35 -21.43 13.31
CA ARG A 166 6.20 -20.24 13.09
C ARG A 166 6.86 -19.61 14.34
N ARG A 167 8.19 -19.62 14.40
CA ARG A 167 9.06 -19.04 15.44
C ARG A 167 9.11 -17.53 15.40
N TRP A 168 8.77 -16.90 14.29
CA TRP A 168 8.70 -15.46 14.15
C TRP A 168 7.24 -15.00 14.10
N LYS A 169 6.94 -13.85 14.70
CA LYS A 169 5.63 -13.18 14.59
C LYS A 169 5.80 -11.72 14.19
N LEU A 170 4.84 -11.19 13.43
CA LEU A 170 4.77 -9.76 13.17
C LEU A 170 4.52 -9.04 14.51
N TYR A 171 5.35 -8.04 14.80
CA TYR A 171 5.26 -7.22 16.00
C TYR A 171 4.75 -5.82 15.71
N SER A 172 5.28 -5.21 14.64
CA SER A 172 4.84 -3.87 14.21
C SER A 172 4.94 -3.72 12.70
N LEU A 173 4.16 -2.78 12.17
CA LEU A 173 4.14 -2.44 10.76
C LEU A 173 4.09 -0.92 10.59
N SER A 174 4.79 -0.42 9.58
CA SER A 174 4.73 1.00 9.21
C SER A 174 3.44 1.32 8.46
N MET A 175 3.18 2.61 8.25
CA MET A 175 2.30 3.00 7.15
C MET A 175 2.84 2.47 5.81
N GLY A 176 1.97 2.42 4.81
CA GLY A 176 2.37 2.14 3.44
C GLY A 176 2.74 3.41 2.71
N GLN A 177 3.69 3.31 1.79
CA GLN A 177 4.04 4.39 0.87
C GLN A 177 4.04 3.83 -0.56
N GLY A 178 3.44 4.55 -1.50
CA GLY A 178 3.47 4.22 -2.92
C GLY A 178 3.79 5.45 -3.73
N ASN A 179 4.58 5.29 -4.79
CA ASN A 179 4.94 6.37 -5.70
C ASN A 179 4.97 5.86 -7.13
N SER A 180 4.53 6.70 -8.06
CA SER A 180 4.72 6.49 -9.49
C SER A 180 6.21 6.49 -9.85
N VAL A 181 6.54 5.80 -10.94
CA VAL A 181 7.90 5.69 -11.48
C VAL A 181 7.84 5.80 -13.00
N PRO A 182 8.75 6.56 -13.66
CA PRO A 182 9.84 7.34 -13.08
C PRO A 182 9.41 8.69 -12.51
N TYR A 183 8.27 9.22 -12.92
CA TYR A 183 7.76 10.52 -12.50
C TYR A 183 7.16 10.44 -11.11
N HIS A 184 7.52 11.36 -10.22
CA HIS A 184 7.00 11.43 -8.84
C HIS A 184 7.14 12.87 -8.30
N THR A 185 6.30 13.78 -8.78
CA THR A 185 6.42 15.20 -8.38
C THR A 185 5.56 15.56 -7.17
N ILE A 186 4.59 14.71 -6.82
CA ILE A 186 3.73 14.93 -5.66
C ILE A 186 4.42 14.41 -4.40
N GLN A 187 4.61 15.29 -3.42
CA GLN A 187 5.13 14.96 -2.10
C GLN A 187 4.05 15.21 -1.04
N ILE A 188 3.53 14.15 -0.45
CA ILE A 188 2.75 14.27 0.79
C ILE A 188 3.73 14.54 1.93
N SER A 189 3.52 15.61 2.68
CA SER A 189 4.35 16.01 3.81
C SER A 189 3.74 15.62 5.15
N GLU A 190 2.41 15.70 5.25
CA GLU A 190 1.70 15.39 6.48
C GLU A 190 0.31 14.80 6.20
N VAL A 191 -0.08 13.83 7.03
CA VAL A 191 -1.44 13.30 7.12
C VAL A 191 -1.88 13.42 8.57
N GLN A 192 -2.99 14.12 8.80
CA GLN A 192 -3.65 14.24 10.09
C GLN A 192 -4.97 13.48 10.06
N VAL A 193 -5.23 12.65 11.07
CA VAL A 193 -6.47 11.89 11.23
C VAL A 193 -7.14 12.35 12.51
N PHE A 194 -8.33 12.91 12.37
CA PHE A 194 -9.17 13.40 13.46
C PHE A 194 -10.29 12.39 13.73
N THR A 195 -10.36 11.93 14.97
CA THR A 195 -11.41 11.02 15.44
C THR A 195 -12.62 11.80 15.93
N SER A 196 -13.76 11.10 16.07
CA SER A 196 -14.97 11.70 16.64
C SER A 196 -14.81 12.08 18.12
N GLU A 197 -13.88 11.43 18.83
CA GLU A 197 -13.56 11.68 20.24
C GLU A 197 -12.64 12.90 20.44
N GLY A 198 -12.15 13.50 19.35
CA GLY A 198 -11.27 14.69 19.36
C GLY A 198 -9.78 14.37 19.34
N ASP A 199 -9.38 13.10 19.33
CA ASP A 199 -7.99 12.70 19.17
C ASP A 199 -7.49 13.01 17.76
N THR A 200 -6.23 13.46 17.67
CA THR A 200 -5.55 13.76 16.41
C THR A 200 -4.30 12.90 16.27
N LEU A 201 -4.25 12.05 15.25
CA LEU A 201 -3.06 11.30 14.87
C LEU A 201 -2.37 12.04 13.73
N THR A 202 -1.08 12.34 13.88
CA THR A 202 -0.31 13.06 12.87
C THR A 202 0.86 12.22 12.37
N PHE A 203 1.00 12.14 11.05
CA PHE A 203 2.01 11.35 10.38
C PHE A 203 2.75 12.22 9.37
N SER A 204 4.08 12.23 9.42
CA SER A 204 4.94 12.97 8.47
C SER A 204 5.94 12.08 7.73
N ASN A 205 6.05 10.80 8.12
CA ASN A 205 6.93 9.85 7.45
C ASN A 205 6.34 8.43 7.48
N PRO A 206 5.76 7.95 6.37
CA PRO A 206 4.96 6.73 6.39
C PRO A 206 5.79 5.49 6.74
N LEU A 207 7.03 5.39 6.24
CA LEU A 207 7.88 4.21 6.47
C LEU A 207 8.56 4.21 7.85
N HIS A 208 8.46 5.32 8.60
CA HIS A 208 8.97 5.44 9.97
C HIS A 208 7.85 5.49 11.03
N SER A 209 6.61 5.79 10.64
CA SER A 209 5.43 5.71 11.51
C SER A 209 5.04 4.25 11.74
N MET A 210 5.60 3.64 12.78
CA MET A 210 5.40 2.23 13.15
C MET A 210 4.23 2.06 14.13
N PHE A 211 3.37 1.10 13.85
CA PHE A 211 2.28 0.68 14.72
C PHE A 211 2.55 -0.71 15.25
N ASN A 212 2.53 -0.88 16.57
CA ASN A 212 2.48 -2.21 17.15
C ASN A 212 1.18 -2.88 16.70
N VAL A 213 1.23 -4.14 16.27
CA VAL A 213 0.05 -4.88 15.80
C VAL A 213 -1.05 -4.90 16.87
N ASP A 214 -0.72 -4.92 18.16
CA ASP A 214 -1.69 -4.90 19.24
C ASP A 214 -2.26 -3.49 19.53
N ASN A 215 -1.62 -2.43 19.03
CA ASN A 215 -2.00 -1.03 19.26
C ASN A 215 -2.10 -0.21 17.95
N ILE A 216 -2.82 -0.75 16.97
CA ILE A 216 -3.18 -0.05 15.73
C ILE A 216 -4.36 0.89 16.05
N PRO A 217 -4.43 2.11 15.45
CA PRO A 217 -5.58 2.99 15.56
C PRO A 217 -6.89 2.22 15.36
N THR A 218 -7.80 2.32 16.33
CA THR A 218 -9.05 1.56 16.34
C THR A 218 -10.20 2.53 16.42
N PHE A 219 -11.14 2.40 15.48
CA PHE A 219 -12.31 3.27 15.38
C PHE A 219 -13.59 2.49 15.70
N ALA A 220 -14.58 3.19 16.24
CA ALA A 220 -15.88 2.58 16.50
C ALA A 220 -16.67 2.37 15.20
N PRO A 221 -17.49 1.32 15.08
CA PRO A 221 -18.46 1.22 13.99
C PRO A 221 -19.39 2.44 13.98
N GLY A 222 -19.59 3.03 12.80
CA GLY A 222 -20.37 4.26 12.59
C GLY A 222 -19.61 5.55 12.87
N GLU A 223 -18.36 5.48 13.37
CA GLU A 223 -17.55 6.67 13.62
C GLU A 223 -17.24 7.44 12.33
N GLU A 224 -17.36 8.76 12.38
CA GLU A 224 -16.88 9.64 11.32
C GLU A 224 -15.44 10.06 11.61
N VAL A 225 -14.54 9.69 10.70
CA VAL A 225 -13.12 10.01 10.80
C VAL A 225 -12.78 11.02 9.71
N THR A 226 -12.15 12.13 10.09
CA THR A 226 -11.73 13.18 9.14
C THR A 226 -10.23 13.08 8.91
N VAL A 227 -9.81 13.07 7.65
CA VAL A 227 -8.40 13.17 7.26
C VAL A 227 -8.14 14.55 6.70
N ARG A 228 -7.02 15.15 7.10
CA ARG A 228 -6.41 16.29 6.41
C ARG A 228 -5.05 15.87 5.86
N VAL A 229 -4.77 16.28 4.63
CA VAL A 229 -3.53 15.96 3.92
C VAL A 229 -2.89 17.26 3.51
N ARG A 230 -1.59 17.40 3.82
CA ARG A 230 -0.74 18.44 3.29
C ARG A 230 0.20 17.82 2.29
N LEU A 231 0.27 18.43 1.11
CA LEU A 231 1.11 17.95 0.03
C LEU A 231 1.60 19.10 -0.82
N LYS A 232 2.64 18.84 -1.62
CA LYS A 232 3.17 19.79 -2.60
C LYS A 232 3.26 19.11 -3.96
N ASN A 233 2.70 19.73 -5.00
CA ASN A 233 3.04 19.39 -6.37
C ASN A 233 4.29 20.13 -6.81
N MET A 234 5.32 19.40 -7.20
CA MET A 234 6.53 19.98 -7.82
C MET A 234 6.53 19.83 -9.34
N THR A 235 5.37 19.57 -9.96
CA THR A 235 5.26 19.52 -11.42
C THR A 235 5.59 20.89 -12.03
N THR A 236 6.27 20.88 -13.18
CA THR A 236 6.59 22.14 -13.90
C THR A 236 5.41 22.65 -14.73
N ASN A 237 4.44 21.79 -15.00
CA ASN A 237 3.25 22.09 -15.81
C ASN A 237 2.00 21.71 -15.00
N PRO A 238 1.61 22.50 -13.97
CA PRO A 238 0.43 22.19 -13.18
C PRO A 238 -0.84 22.38 -14.01
N VAL A 239 -1.81 21.47 -13.84
CA VAL A 239 -3.15 21.59 -14.42
C VAL A 239 -4.14 21.87 -13.30
N ASP A 240 -4.87 22.97 -13.39
CA ASP A 240 -5.91 23.37 -12.44
C ASP A 240 -7.26 23.47 -13.18
N PRO A 241 -8.02 22.37 -13.25
CA PRO A 241 -9.28 22.34 -13.98
C PRO A 241 -10.39 23.16 -13.29
N GLN A 242 -10.23 23.52 -12.02
CA GLN A 242 -11.25 24.24 -11.24
C GLN A 242 -10.93 25.73 -11.07
N GLY A 243 -9.72 26.16 -11.41
CA GLY A 243 -9.25 27.55 -11.26
C GLY A 243 -9.14 28.01 -9.81
N ASN A 244 -9.07 27.08 -8.84
CA ASN A 244 -9.01 27.37 -7.41
C ASN A 244 -7.62 27.12 -6.80
N GLY A 245 -6.63 26.75 -7.61
CA GLY A 245 -5.29 26.37 -7.19
C GLY A 245 -5.10 24.87 -6.94
N ALA A 246 -6.14 24.04 -7.05
CA ALA A 246 -6.02 22.60 -6.87
C ALA A 246 -5.37 21.95 -8.11
N THR A 247 -4.10 21.57 -7.97
CA THR A 247 -3.34 20.91 -9.05
C THR A 247 -3.33 19.39 -8.97
N GLU A 248 -4.02 18.84 -7.98
CA GLU A 248 -4.11 17.41 -7.71
C GLU A 248 -5.54 17.01 -7.40
N THR A 249 -5.81 15.74 -7.59
CA THR A 249 -7.02 15.10 -7.09
C THR A 249 -6.61 14.14 -5.98
N VAL A 250 -7.16 14.36 -4.78
CA VAL A 250 -6.89 13.52 -3.61
C VAL A 250 -8.09 12.64 -3.31
N ILE A 251 -7.84 11.35 -3.16
CA ILE A 251 -8.85 10.31 -2.98
C ILE A 251 -8.46 9.47 -1.78
N LEU A 252 -9.44 9.15 -0.95
CA LEU A 252 -9.31 8.12 0.07
C LEU A 252 -9.93 6.83 -0.44
N HIS A 253 -9.12 5.78 -0.51
CA HIS A 253 -9.61 4.41 -0.61
C HIS A 253 -9.73 3.85 0.80
N TYR A 254 -10.92 3.42 1.18
CA TYR A 254 -11.21 2.86 2.49
C TYR A 254 -12.02 1.58 2.36
N ALA A 255 -12.15 0.85 3.46
CA ALA A 255 -12.74 -0.49 3.46
C ALA A 255 -12.02 -1.48 2.53
N VAL A 256 -10.78 -1.19 2.13
CA VAL A 256 -10.08 -1.98 1.10
C VAL A 256 -9.81 -3.38 1.64
N ASN A 257 -10.56 -4.34 1.12
CA ASN A 257 -10.27 -5.76 1.18
C ASN A 257 -10.53 -6.35 -0.21
N ARG A 258 -10.12 -7.60 -0.43
CA ARG A 258 -10.31 -8.32 -1.72
C ARG A 258 -11.74 -8.32 -2.31
N HIS A 259 -12.75 -7.88 -1.57
CA HIS A 259 -14.16 -7.88 -1.95
C HIS A 259 -14.83 -6.49 -1.92
N HIS A 260 -14.23 -5.48 -1.28
CA HIS A 260 -14.85 -4.16 -1.06
C HIS A 260 -13.82 -3.06 -1.30
N HIS A 261 -14.10 -2.17 -2.25
CA HIS A 261 -13.25 -1.02 -2.59
C HIS A 261 -14.14 0.23 -2.51
N ALA A 262 -14.16 0.91 -1.36
CA ALA A 262 -14.89 2.16 -1.21
C ALA A 262 -13.94 3.35 -1.41
N ARG A 263 -14.44 4.43 -2.00
CA ARG A 263 -13.64 5.61 -2.36
C ARG A 263 -14.35 6.89 -2.01
N LYS A 264 -13.60 7.92 -1.63
CA LYS A 264 -14.12 9.26 -1.40
C LYS A 264 -13.12 10.32 -1.86
N PHE A 265 -13.60 11.31 -2.60
CA PHE A 265 -12.83 12.49 -2.96
C PHE A 265 -12.63 13.40 -1.75
N PHE A 266 -11.44 13.96 -1.65
CA PHE A 266 -11.16 15.03 -0.70
C PHE A 266 -11.48 16.37 -1.35
N GLU A 267 -11.97 17.27 -0.52
CA GLU A 267 -12.16 18.67 -0.86
C GLU A 267 -10.82 19.41 -0.73
N PHE A 268 -10.51 20.24 -1.72
CA PHE A 268 -9.42 21.19 -1.63
C PHE A 268 -9.82 22.33 -0.70
N VAL A 269 -9.03 22.58 0.34
CA VAL A 269 -9.32 23.59 1.36
C VAL A 269 -8.64 24.91 1.02
N GLU A 270 -7.31 24.89 0.92
CA GLU A 270 -6.50 26.08 0.68
C GLU A 270 -5.05 25.71 0.33
N ILE A 271 -4.26 26.73 -0.03
CA ILE A 271 -2.80 26.67 -0.10
C ILE A 271 -2.25 27.32 1.17
N ASP A 272 -1.42 26.60 1.93
CA ASP A 272 -0.75 27.16 3.10
C ASP A 272 0.19 28.31 2.66
N PRO A 273 -0.01 29.55 3.13
CA PRO A 273 0.74 30.70 2.65
C PRO A 273 2.22 30.71 3.11
N VAL A 274 2.58 29.86 4.08
CA VAL A 274 3.95 29.77 4.63
C VAL A 274 4.73 28.67 3.95
N THR A 275 4.14 27.49 3.81
CA THR A 275 4.82 26.31 3.23
C THR A 275 4.57 26.14 1.74
N ASP A 276 3.57 26.84 1.19
CA ASP A 276 3.11 26.67 -0.20
C ASP A 276 2.75 25.20 -0.47
N GLU A 277 2.02 24.61 0.49
CA GLU A 277 1.48 23.25 0.43
C GLU A 277 -0.03 23.30 0.25
N HIS A 278 -0.55 22.42 -0.59
CA HIS A 278 -1.98 22.26 -0.80
C HIS A 278 -2.57 21.44 0.34
N ILE A 279 -3.67 21.92 0.89
CA ILE A 279 -4.40 21.28 1.98
C ILE A 279 -5.68 20.67 1.43
N TYR A 280 -5.84 19.36 1.62
CA TYR A 280 -7.05 18.62 1.25
C TYR A 280 -7.69 18.01 2.50
N GLN A 281 -9.01 17.90 2.52
CA GLN A 281 -9.75 17.30 3.63
C GLN A 281 -10.84 16.35 3.13
N GLY A 282 -11.03 15.23 3.83
CA GLY A 282 -12.17 14.36 3.59
C GLY A 282 -12.54 13.56 4.82
N THR A 283 -13.82 13.22 4.94
CA THR A 283 -14.37 12.49 6.09
C THR A 283 -14.96 11.18 5.63
N TRP A 284 -14.74 10.05 6.31
CA TRP A 284 -15.44 8.80 5.99
C TRP A 284 -16.05 8.19 7.25
N THR A 285 -17.11 7.42 7.04
CA THR A 285 -17.79 6.67 8.10
C THR A 285 -17.23 5.24 8.15
N VAL A 286 -16.82 4.80 9.33
CA VAL A 286 -16.27 3.47 9.57
C VAL A 286 -17.40 2.45 9.63
N ASN A 287 -17.58 1.65 8.59
CA ASN A 287 -18.68 0.66 8.50
C ASN A 287 -18.18 -0.76 8.22
N GLN A 288 -16.89 -1.04 8.43
CA GLN A 288 -16.31 -2.35 8.13
C GLN A 288 -16.52 -3.34 9.28
N GLN A 289 -16.36 -4.64 8.99
CA GLN A 289 -16.50 -5.68 10.01
C GLN A 289 -15.37 -5.59 11.06
N PRO A 290 -15.65 -5.91 12.33
CA PRO A 290 -14.66 -5.88 13.40
C PRO A 290 -13.56 -6.94 13.24
N PHE A 291 -12.51 -6.82 14.05
CA PHE A 291 -11.39 -7.77 14.22
C PHE A 291 -10.37 -7.87 13.08
N ARG A 292 -10.59 -7.20 11.95
CA ARG A 292 -9.62 -7.14 10.83
C ARG A 292 -8.81 -5.85 10.86
N ILE A 293 -7.59 -5.91 10.33
CA ILE A 293 -6.81 -4.72 10.00
C ILE A 293 -7.22 -4.27 8.60
N TYR A 294 -7.56 -3.00 8.47
CA TYR A 294 -7.87 -2.33 7.21
C TYR A 294 -6.79 -1.29 6.90
N HIS A 295 -6.78 -0.82 5.64
CA HIS A 295 -5.92 0.27 5.22
C HIS A 295 -6.78 1.41 4.65
N ALA A 296 -6.59 2.60 5.21
CA ALA A 296 -7.06 3.85 4.63
C ALA A 296 -5.94 4.38 3.74
N VAL A 297 -6.14 4.37 2.42
CA VAL A 297 -5.13 4.77 1.44
C VAL A 297 -5.48 6.15 0.92
N ILE A 298 -4.68 7.13 1.33
CA ILE A 298 -4.66 8.47 0.76
C ILE A 298 -3.91 8.38 -0.56
N ASP A 299 -4.54 8.85 -1.62
CA ASP A 299 -4.05 8.75 -2.98
C ASP A 299 -4.14 10.12 -3.66
N ALA A 300 -2.99 10.75 -3.84
CA ALA A 300 -2.86 12.02 -4.55
C ALA A 300 -2.39 11.76 -5.98
N ILE A 301 -3.14 12.26 -6.94
CA ILE A 301 -2.90 12.11 -8.38
C ILE A 301 -2.77 13.50 -8.99
N ASP A 302 -1.75 13.69 -9.82
CA ASP A 302 -1.53 14.96 -10.52
C ASP A 302 -2.69 15.22 -11.49
N ASN A 303 -3.26 16.43 -11.49
CA ASN A 303 -4.40 16.71 -12.37
C ASN A 303 -4.03 16.62 -13.85
N GLY A 304 -2.78 16.87 -14.26
CA GLY A 304 -2.34 16.61 -15.63
C GLY A 304 -2.40 15.11 -15.98
N THR A 305 -2.20 14.22 -15.00
CA THR A 305 -2.42 12.78 -15.20
C THR A 305 -3.87 12.48 -15.62
N ILE A 306 -4.85 13.20 -15.04
CA ILE A 306 -6.29 12.94 -15.22
C ILE A 306 -6.89 13.73 -16.39
N TYR A 307 -6.55 15.01 -16.49
CA TYR A 307 -7.21 16.00 -17.32
C TYR A 307 -6.39 16.36 -18.56
N ASP A 308 -5.41 15.56 -18.93
CA ASP A 308 -4.71 15.70 -20.21
C ASP A 308 -4.49 14.32 -20.82
N SER A 309 -4.46 14.21 -22.14
CA SER A 309 -4.24 12.93 -22.83
C SER A 309 -2.78 12.73 -23.28
N ASP A 310 -1.96 13.78 -23.31
CA ASP A 310 -0.55 13.72 -23.69
C ASP A 310 0.25 12.95 -22.62
N THR A 311 0.71 11.75 -23.00
CA THR A 311 1.46 10.86 -22.12
C THR A 311 2.91 11.30 -21.89
N ASP A 312 3.46 12.12 -22.77
CA ASP A 312 4.85 12.57 -22.70
C ASP A 312 4.96 13.83 -21.83
N MET A 313 4.00 14.76 -21.97
CA MET A 313 3.93 15.98 -21.16
C MET A 313 3.28 15.74 -19.79
N PHE A 314 2.22 14.93 -19.74
CA PHE A 314 1.48 14.63 -18.52
C PHE A 314 1.41 13.11 -18.26
N PRO A 315 2.55 12.45 -17.99
CA PRO A 315 2.59 11.03 -17.68
C PRO A 315 1.85 10.71 -16.37
N TYR A 316 1.62 9.41 -16.12
CA TYR A 316 1.09 8.96 -14.83
C TYR A 316 1.99 9.40 -13.66
N ASN A 317 1.42 10.18 -12.75
CA ASN A 317 2.11 10.77 -11.62
C ASN A 317 1.20 10.79 -10.38
N SER A 318 1.59 10.05 -9.34
CA SER A 318 0.79 9.85 -8.14
C SER A 318 1.64 9.40 -6.96
N THR A 319 1.22 9.83 -5.76
CA THR A 319 1.80 9.43 -4.49
C THR A 319 0.68 8.96 -3.55
N THR A 320 0.91 7.83 -2.88
CA THR A 320 -0.08 7.21 -2.00
C THR A 320 0.51 6.91 -0.62
N TRP A 321 -0.22 7.22 0.45
CA TRP A 321 0.12 6.80 1.82
C TRP A 321 -1.00 5.92 2.37
N SER A 322 -0.68 4.83 3.09
CA SER A 322 -1.68 3.97 3.72
C SER A 322 -1.58 3.98 5.24
N VAL A 323 -2.64 4.38 5.93
CA VAL A 323 -2.74 4.28 7.38
C VAL A 323 -3.44 2.95 7.75
N PRO A 324 -2.80 2.05 8.52
CA PRO A 324 -3.47 0.88 9.04
C PRO A 324 -4.44 1.27 10.16
N TYR A 325 -5.61 0.65 10.20
CA TYR A 325 -6.59 0.85 11.26
C TYR A 325 -7.37 -0.44 11.57
N ARG A 326 -8.08 -0.46 12.69
CA ARG A 326 -9.04 -1.50 13.07
C ARG A 326 -10.42 -0.92 13.30
N VAL A 327 -11.42 -1.79 13.24
CA VAL A 327 -12.78 -1.49 13.69
C VAL A 327 -13.05 -2.26 14.99
N ALA A 328 -13.48 -1.52 16.01
CA ALA A 328 -13.89 -2.10 17.28
C ALA A 328 -15.11 -3.02 17.10
N PRO A 329 -15.30 -4.04 17.98
CA PRO A 329 -16.54 -4.81 18.01
C PRO A 329 -17.76 -3.89 18.19
N HIS A 330 -18.91 -4.27 17.64
CA HIS A 330 -20.17 -3.64 18.04
C HIS A 330 -20.43 -3.97 19.51
N ASP A 331 -20.72 -2.94 20.31
CA ASP A 331 -21.24 -3.10 21.68
C ASP A 331 -22.65 -3.73 21.69
#